data_AF-A0A6J6YKA7-F1
#
_entry.id   AF-A0A6J6YKA7-F1
#
_cell.length_a   1.000
_cell.length_b   1.000
_cell.length_c   1.000
_cell.angle_alpha   90.00
_cell.angle_beta   90.00
_cell.angle_gamma   90.00
#
_symmetry.space_group_name_H-M   'P 1'
#
loop_
_entity.id
_entity.type
_entity.pdbx_description
1 polymer ?
#
loop_
_entity_poly.entity_id
_entity_poly.type
_entity_poly.pdbx_seq_one_letter_code
_entity_poly.pdbx_strand_id
1 'polypeptide(L)'
;MINIKLNYLFALVLGLVCSAGFHPIHFWLAPIIALGLLYQITINLDFKQRWFISQIFGLGVLAPTQYWTGTYVGNLPWLALSLMQSFLFVPIGLFLRKNPKWNPFIFAFGLVTSELLLRTVPFTGFGWSRISFTQADSPLSFLYPILGCAGVAFSLAYIAANRRFSVLLLISILIFAGNFHKNSVTVTNKINVALVQGGVSKLGLDFNAIPQEVFNSHLKISYQRIKPNEVDLVIWPENSVDIDLFRNENVKQKLVDLSSALNTPILIGGISRKSADLQNISVLFDPLPKQIYAKRYLTPFGEYVPFRKLLSKFNKNVADVSDFSAGKDTNIFKLESYNLQTLICYELLNDAFRDQLTADMIVVQTNNATFGDTAQLEQEREIARVRAMETNREVAYVSTTGVTSIINKQGLVIKEIPKFKPDILISSIFLGSNKTLTQKLGLFPELLSVIMLFLFSVRIRRRN
;
A
#
# COMPACT_ATOMS: atom_id res chain seq x y z
N MET A 1 23.69 16.55 31.42
CA MET A 1 22.46 15.72 31.39
C MET A 1 21.41 16.48 30.59
N ILE A 2 21.08 16.02 29.37
CA ILE A 2 19.99 16.63 28.60
C ILE A 2 18.68 16.41 29.38
N ASN A 3 17.87 17.46 29.52
CA ASN A 3 16.59 17.42 30.21
C ASN A 3 15.68 16.37 29.54
N ILE A 4 15.12 15.44 30.31
CA ILE A 4 14.27 14.36 29.80
C ILE A 4 13.08 14.89 28.99
N LYS A 5 12.53 16.06 29.37
CA LYS A 5 11.47 16.74 28.63
C LYS A 5 11.93 17.16 27.23
N LEU A 6 13.20 17.57 27.11
CA LEU A 6 13.79 17.93 25.82
C LEU A 6 13.94 16.70 24.92
N ASN A 7 14.27 15.53 25.48
CA ASN A 7 14.33 14.29 24.69
C ASN A 7 12.96 13.90 24.12
N TYR A 8 11.87 14.08 24.88
CA TYR A 8 10.52 13.80 24.39
C TYR A 8 10.11 14.73 23.25
N LEU A 9 10.34 16.04 23.39
CA LEU A 9 10.10 17.00 22.31
C LEU A 9 10.95 16.67 21.09
N PHE A 10 12.22 16.34 21.31
CA PHE A 10 13.13 15.98 20.23
C PHE A 10 12.67 14.71 19.51
N ALA A 11 12.22 13.67 20.23
CA ALA A 11 11.65 12.47 19.60
C ALA A 11 10.43 12.77 18.72
N LEU A 12 9.56 13.69 19.14
CA LEU A 12 8.41 14.13 18.34
C LEU A 12 8.88 14.81 17.06
N VAL A 13 9.83 15.74 17.16
CA VAL A 13 10.43 16.43 16.00
C VAL A 13 11.09 15.44 15.06
N LEU A 14 11.82 14.45 15.58
CA LEU A 14 12.42 13.40 14.74
C LEU A 14 11.34 12.56 14.04
N GLY A 15 10.22 12.28 14.70
CA GLY A 15 9.07 11.62 14.06
C GLY A 15 8.51 12.45 12.90
N LEU A 16 8.33 13.77 13.10
CA LEU A 16 7.91 14.70 12.04
C LEU A 16 8.90 14.74 10.89
N VAL A 17 10.21 14.80 11.17
CA VAL A 17 11.25 14.72 10.14
C VAL A 17 11.16 13.39 9.38
N CYS A 18 10.97 12.27 10.08
CA CYS A 18 10.81 10.97 9.43
C CYS A 18 9.55 10.93 8.54
N SER A 19 8.45 11.59 8.95
CA SER A 19 7.22 11.67 8.16
C SER A 19 7.41 12.38 6.82
N ALA A 20 8.41 13.27 6.70
CA ALA A 20 8.75 13.95 5.46
C ALA A 20 9.23 12.98 4.36
N GLY A 21 9.55 11.72 4.70
CA GLY A 21 9.79 10.67 3.71
C GLY A 21 8.53 10.23 2.95
N PHE A 22 7.34 10.48 3.48
CA PHE A 22 6.07 10.19 2.81
C PHE A 22 5.59 11.40 2.01
N HIS A 23 4.71 11.16 1.04
CA HIS A 23 3.96 12.23 0.41
C HIS A 23 3.16 13.03 1.45
N PRO A 24 3.05 14.36 1.28
CA PRO A 24 3.36 15.11 0.05
C PRO A 24 4.82 15.52 -0.12
N ILE A 25 5.67 15.42 0.92
CA ILE A 25 7.06 15.91 0.88
C ILE A 25 7.97 14.94 0.11
N HIS A 26 7.83 13.64 0.37
CA HIS A 26 8.51 12.56 -0.36
C HIS A 26 10.06 12.67 -0.38
N PHE A 27 10.65 13.09 0.74
CA PHE A 27 12.09 13.21 0.89
C PHE A 27 12.70 11.96 1.54
N TRP A 28 13.08 10.98 0.72
CA TRP A 28 13.55 9.64 1.15
C TRP A 28 14.76 9.64 2.11
N LEU A 29 15.55 10.72 2.17
CA LEU A 29 16.66 10.89 3.12
C LEU A 29 16.20 11.23 4.54
N ALA A 30 15.02 11.82 4.71
CA ALA A 30 14.52 12.27 6.01
C ALA A 30 14.41 11.14 7.04
N PRO A 31 13.88 9.95 6.70
CA PRO A 31 13.89 8.80 7.59
C PRO A 31 15.28 8.37 8.07
N ILE A 32 16.31 8.41 7.21
CA ILE A 32 17.69 8.05 7.59
C ILE A 32 18.23 9.00 8.66
N ILE A 33 18.03 10.30 8.45
CA ILE A 33 18.46 11.36 9.38
C ILE A 33 17.74 11.19 10.72
N ALA A 34 16.41 11.07 10.67
CA ALA A 34 15.57 10.94 11.84
C ALA A 34 15.88 9.69 12.67
N LEU A 35 15.97 8.53 12.03
CA LEU A 35 16.28 7.25 12.69
C LEU A 35 17.69 7.27 13.30
N GLY A 36 18.66 7.92 12.65
CA GLY A 36 20.02 7.99 13.16
C GLY A 36 20.14 8.86 14.41
N LEU A 37 19.44 9.99 14.44
CA LEU A 37 19.35 10.85 15.63
C LEU A 37 18.53 10.19 16.75
N LEU A 38 17.45 9.49 16.39
CA LEU A 38 16.64 8.70 17.34
C LEU A 38 17.51 7.62 18.01
N TYR A 39 18.32 6.90 17.23
CA TYR A 39 19.25 5.92 17.74
C TYR A 39 20.22 6.55 18.76
N GLN A 40 20.85 7.69 18.42
CA GLN A 40 21.81 8.38 19.28
C GLN A 40 21.23 8.79 20.63
N ILE A 41 19.99 9.30 20.66
CA ILE A 41 19.37 9.68 21.93
C ILE A 41 18.96 8.45 22.75
N THR A 42 18.59 7.34 22.10
CA THR A 42 17.94 6.19 22.76
C THR A 42 18.94 5.24 23.45
N ILE A 43 20.18 5.14 22.96
CA ILE A 43 21.18 4.18 23.48
C ILE A 43 21.51 4.38 24.98
N ASN A 44 21.50 5.63 25.46
CA ASN A 44 21.92 5.97 26.83
C ASN A 44 20.76 6.07 27.83
N LEU A 45 19.52 5.89 27.36
CA LEU A 45 18.32 6.00 28.17
C LEU A 45 18.00 4.71 28.94
N ASP A 46 17.19 4.83 29.99
CA ASP A 46 16.63 3.68 30.69
C ASP A 46 15.47 3.03 29.92
N PHE A 47 14.98 1.89 30.40
CA PHE A 47 13.91 1.13 29.75
C PHE A 47 12.61 1.95 29.56
N LYS A 48 12.18 2.68 30.59
CA LYS A 48 10.94 3.46 30.57
C LYS A 48 11.05 4.61 29.58
N GLN A 49 12.18 5.29 29.57
CA GLN A 49 12.50 6.37 28.64
C GLN A 49 12.49 5.88 27.19
N ARG A 50 13.13 4.74 26.89
CA ARG A 50 13.17 4.17 25.53
C ARG A 50 11.78 3.82 25.01
N TRP A 51 10.91 3.31 25.88
CA TRP A 51 9.52 3.05 25.57
C TRP A 51 8.82 4.34 25.10
N PHE A 52 8.81 5.37 25.95
CA PHE A 52 8.11 6.62 25.65
C PHE A 52 8.71 7.36 24.45
N ILE A 53 10.03 7.38 24.30
CA ILE A 53 10.71 8.02 23.17
C ILE A 53 10.34 7.35 21.85
N SER A 54 10.34 6.01 21.79
CA SER A 54 9.98 5.27 20.59
C SER A 54 8.50 5.46 20.23
N GLN A 55 7.63 5.49 21.24
CA GLN A 55 6.21 5.78 21.06
C GLN A 55 5.96 7.19 20.53
N ILE A 56 6.58 8.22 21.15
CA ILE A 56 6.44 9.62 20.72
C ILE A 56 6.99 9.83 19.31
N PHE A 57 8.11 9.18 18.98
CA PHE A 57 8.62 9.14 17.62
C PHE A 57 7.59 8.56 16.64
N GLY A 58 7.00 7.40 16.98
CA GLY A 58 5.94 6.79 16.19
C GLY A 58 4.74 7.70 16.00
N LEU A 59 4.31 8.42 17.04
CA LEU A 59 3.24 9.41 16.95
C LEU A 59 3.60 10.56 15.98
N GLY A 60 4.84 11.06 16.04
CA GLY A 60 5.34 12.08 15.12
C GLY A 60 5.41 11.60 13.66
N VAL A 61 5.60 10.31 13.42
CA VAL A 61 5.49 9.71 12.07
C VAL A 61 4.04 9.59 11.64
N LEU A 62 3.20 8.99 12.48
CA LEU A 62 1.83 8.59 12.14
C LEU A 62 0.90 9.80 11.96
N ALA A 63 0.93 10.76 12.89
CA ALA A 63 0.00 11.89 12.87
C ALA A 63 0.00 12.66 11.54
N PRO A 64 1.13 13.21 11.04
CA PRO A 64 1.14 13.87 9.74
C PRO A 64 0.87 12.91 8.57
N THR A 65 1.44 11.70 8.60
CA THR A 65 1.32 10.74 7.48
C THR A 65 -0.12 10.30 7.25
N GLN A 66 -0.90 10.13 8.33
CA GLN A 66 -2.27 9.63 8.31
C GLN A 66 -3.32 10.73 8.48
N TYR A 67 -2.94 12.01 8.38
CA TYR A 67 -3.88 13.13 8.57
C TYR A 67 -5.13 13.02 7.70
N TRP A 68 -4.97 12.53 6.47
CA TRP A 68 -6.06 12.31 5.51
C TRP A 68 -7.14 11.34 6.02
N THR A 69 -6.83 10.45 6.97
CA THR A 69 -7.82 9.54 7.57
C THR A 69 -8.90 10.29 8.33
N GLY A 70 -8.66 11.55 8.73
CA GLY A 70 -9.62 12.40 9.42
C GLY A 70 -10.43 13.32 8.52
N THR A 71 -10.14 13.41 7.22
CA THR A 71 -10.69 14.44 6.32
C THR A 71 -12.22 14.47 6.28
N TYR A 72 -12.87 13.29 6.21
CA TYR A 72 -14.33 13.18 6.15
C TYR A 72 -14.98 12.59 7.41
N VAL A 73 -14.18 12.12 8.38
CA VAL A 73 -14.68 11.49 9.63
C VAL A 73 -14.30 12.27 10.89
N GLY A 74 -13.49 13.32 10.76
CA GLY A 74 -13.07 14.22 11.83
C GLY A 74 -11.70 13.90 12.44
N ASN A 75 -11.19 14.85 13.23
CA ASN A 75 -9.84 14.76 13.83
C ASN A 75 -9.74 13.68 14.93
N LEU A 76 -10.82 13.38 15.63
CA LEU A 76 -10.81 12.45 16.76
C LEU A 76 -10.44 11.01 16.33
N PRO A 77 -11.08 10.40 15.31
CA PRO A 77 -10.66 9.10 14.79
C PRO A 77 -9.20 9.05 14.34
N TRP A 78 -8.73 10.07 13.63
CA TRP A 78 -7.34 10.17 13.17
C TRP A 78 -6.33 10.20 14.34
N LEU A 79 -6.57 11.05 15.33
CA LEU A 79 -5.72 11.14 16.52
C LEU A 79 -5.74 9.85 17.34
N ALA A 80 -6.91 9.24 17.49
CA ALA A 80 -7.04 7.95 18.18
C ALA A 80 -6.27 6.84 17.46
N LEU A 81 -6.41 6.74 16.13
CA LEU A 81 -5.67 5.78 15.31
C LEU A 81 -4.15 5.98 15.44
N SER A 82 -3.69 7.22 15.26
CA SER A 82 -2.27 7.57 15.36
C SER A 82 -1.70 7.25 16.75
N LEU A 83 -2.43 7.57 17.81
CA LEU A 83 -2.02 7.29 19.19
C LEU A 83 -1.98 5.78 19.46
N MET A 84 -2.99 5.02 19.02
CA MET A 84 -3.03 3.57 19.19
C MET A 84 -1.89 2.87 18.44
N GLN A 85 -1.61 3.28 17.19
CA GLN A 85 -0.52 2.70 16.40
C GLN A 85 0.87 3.14 16.87
N SER A 86 1.00 4.27 17.56
CA SER A 86 2.30 4.75 18.06
C SER A 86 3.00 3.74 18.98
N PHE A 87 2.24 2.93 19.72
CA PHE A 87 2.78 1.86 20.56
C PHE A 87 3.51 0.77 19.76
N LEU A 88 3.16 0.60 18.48
CA LEU A 88 3.76 -0.41 17.61
C LEU A 88 5.20 -0.04 17.19
N PHE A 89 5.64 1.19 17.45
CA PHE A 89 7.02 1.65 17.22
C PHE A 89 7.96 1.36 18.41
N VAL A 90 7.43 0.93 19.56
CA VAL A 90 8.22 0.62 20.76
C VAL A 90 9.39 -0.35 20.51
N PRO A 91 9.26 -1.43 19.70
CA PRO A 91 10.35 -2.37 19.45
C PRO A 91 11.64 -1.74 18.90
N ILE A 92 11.56 -0.59 18.20
CA ILE A 92 12.72 0.13 17.64
C ILE A 92 13.78 0.43 18.71
N GLY A 93 13.36 0.97 19.85
CA GLY A 93 14.27 1.42 20.92
C GLY A 93 14.33 0.51 22.14
N LEU A 94 13.33 -0.33 22.37
CA LEU A 94 13.11 -1.01 23.66
C LEU A 94 14.29 -1.86 24.13
N PHE A 95 14.87 -2.64 23.22
CA PHE A 95 15.89 -3.65 23.53
C PHE A 95 17.34 -3.15 23.38
N LEU A 96 17.53 -1.85 23.11
CA LEU A 96 18.86 -1.24 23.04
C LEU A 96 19.60 -1.36 24.37
N ARG A 97 20.93 -1.23 24.35
CA ARG A 97 21.78 -1.44 25.53
C ARG A 97 22.77 -0.29 25.68
N LYS A 98 23.30 -0.10 26.89
CA LYS A 98 24.44 0.81 27.09
C LYS A 98 25.70 0.31 26.38
N ASN A 99 25.86 -1.01 26.20
CA ASN A 99 26.96 -1.59 25.41
C ASN A 99 26.60 -1.66 23.92
N PRO A 100 27.27 -0.90 23.04
CA PRO A 100 26.77 -0.60 21.69
C PRO A 100 27.03 -1.70 20.65
N LYS A 101 27.80 -2.76 20.94
CA LYS A 101 28.29 -3.69 19.89
C LYS A 101 27.19 -4.25 18.98
N TRP A 102 26.04 -4.60 19.55
CA TRP A 102 24.90 -5.21 18.83
C TRP A 102 23.71 -4.27 18.63
N ASN A 103 23.79 -3.04 19.15
CA ASN A 103 22.68 -2.09 19.12
C ASN A 103 22.20 -1.74 17.70
N PRO A 104 23.07 -1.57 16.68
CA PRO A 104 22.57 -1.32 15.32
C PRO A 104 21.73 -2.45 14.75
N PHE A 105 22.07 -3.71 15.05
CA PHE A 105 21.27 -4.87 14.65
C PHE A 105 19.94 -4.92 15.40
N ILE A 106 19.97 -4.68 16.72
CA ILE A 106 18.75 -4.63 17.54
C ILE A 106 17.81 -3.54 17.04
N PHE A 107 18.34 -2.35 16.73
CA PHE A 107 17.57 -1.23 16.19
C PHE A 107 16.94 -1.57 14.84
N ALA A 108 17.71 -2.20 13.95
CA ALA A 108 17.24 -2.62 12.63
C ALA A 108 16.13 -3.68 12.71
N PHE A 109 16.33 -4.74 13.50
CA PHE A 109 15.28 -5.74 13.74
C PHE A 109 14.06 -5.12 14.46
N GLY A 110 14.28 -4.14 15.34
CA GLY A 110 13.24 -3.36 16.00
C GLY A 110 12.33 -2.63 15.02
N LEU A 111 12.90 -2.01 13.98
CA LEU A 111 12.12 -1.37 12.92
C LEU A 111 11.33 -2.39 12.10
N VAL A 112 11.96 -3.50 11.67
CA VAL A 112 11.26 -4.56 10.92
C VAL A 112 10.09 -5.13 11.73
N THR A 113 10.28 -5.39 13.02
CA THR A 113 9.19 -5.86 13.90
C THR A 113 8.10 -4.81 14.05
N SER A 114 8.43 -3.52 14.10
CA SER A 114 7.43 -2.45 14.18
C SER A 114 6.58 -2.39 12.90
N GLU A 115 7.19 -2.55 11.73
CA GLU A 115 6.45 -2.63 10.46
C GLU A 115 5.60 -3.90 10.34
N LEU A 116 6.12 -5.05 10.81
CA LEU A 116 5.35 -6.28 10.91
C LEU A 116 4.12 -6.09 11.80
N LEU A 117 4.27 -5.42 12.94
CA LEU A 117 3.15 -5.14 13.84
C LEU A 117 2.14 -4.21 13.17
N LEU A 118 2.58 -3.11 12.57
CA LEU A 118 1.70 -2.17 11.85
C LEU A 118 0.84 -2.86 10.81
N ARG A 119 1.40 -3.79 10.03
CA ARG A 119 0.68 -4.51 8.97
C ARG A 119 -0.11 -5.73 9.45
N THR A 120 -0.08 -6.07 10.74
CA THR A 120 -0.74 -7.28 11.27
C THR A 120 -1.77 -6.99 12.35
N VAL A 121 -1.51 -5.97 13.19
CA VAL A 121 -2.34 -5.67 14.37
C VAL A 121 -2.62 -4.17 14.52
N PRO A 122 -3.78 -3.80 15.09
CA PRO A 122 -4.97 -4.62 15.31
C PRO A 122 -5.74 -4.87 13.99
N PHE A 123 -6.73 -5.78 14.00
CA PHE A 123 -7.70 -5.99 12.90
C PHE A 123 -7.08 -6.28 11.54
N THR A 124 -6.13 -7.21 11.48
CA THR A 124 -5.33 -7.52 10.28
C THR A 124 -4.36 -6.42 9.84
N GLY A 125 -4.24 -5.35 10.63
CA GLY A 125 -3.25 -4.30 10.51
C GLY A 125 -3.66 -3.12 9.64
N PHE A 126 -2.96 -2.01 9.84
CA PHE A 126 -2.97 -0.83 8.97
C PHE A 126 -1.51 -0.42 8.70
N GLY A 127 -0.88 -1.17 7.80
CA GLY A 127 0.54 -1.05 7.44
C GLY A 127 0.86 0.11 6.48
N TRP A 128 0.06 1.18 6.48
CA TRP A 128 0.18 2.32 5.57
C TRP A 128 1.47 3.10 5.80
N SER A 129 1.81 3.35 7.06
CA SER A 129 2.95 4.19 7.47
C SER A 129 4.23 3.38 7.69
N ARG A 130 4.43 2.30 6.93
CA ARG A 130 5.70 1.57 6.92
C ARG A 130 6.79 2.47 6.34
N ILE A 131 7.83 2.74 7.12
CA ILE A 131 8.92 3.65 6.74
C ILE A 131 9.65 3.09 5.49
N SER A 132 9.70 1.77 5.34
CA SER A 132 10.22 1.11 4.13
C SER A 132 9.55 1.57 2.84
N PHE A 133 8.32 2.07 2.83
CA PHE A 133 7.68 2.59 1.61
C PHE A 133 8.28 3.91 1.11
N THR A 134 8.97 4.66 1.96
CA THR A 134 9.60 5.94 1.61
C THR A 134 10.86 5.78 0.73
N GLN A 135 11.26 4.55 0.42
CA GLN A 135 12.56 4.22 -0.16
C GLN A 135 12.47 3.78 -1.63
N ALA A 136 11.33 4.02 -2.29
CA ALA A 136 11.16 3.66 -3.70
C ALA A 136 12.17 4.36 -4.63
N ASP A 137 12.47 5.63 -4.35
CA ASP A 137 13.47 6.43 -5.10
C ASP A 137 14.86 6.40 -4.48
N SER A 138 15.05 5.67 -3.38
CA SER A 138 16.35 5.61 -2.72
C SER A 138 17.23 4.51 -3.33
N PRO A 139 18.55 4.59 -3.13
CA PRO A 139 19.46 3.51 -3.50
C PRO A 139 19.17 2.17 -2.83
N LEU A 140 18.30 2.10 -1.81
CA LEU A 140 17.88 0.84 -1.18
C LEU A 140 16.78 0.10 -1.95
N SER A 141 16.19 0.70 -2.99
CA SER A 141 15.11 0.11 -3.77
C SER A 141 15.46 -1.24 -4.41
N PHE A 142 16.75 -1.49 -4.71
CA PHE A 142 17.22 -2.80 -5.20
C PHE A 142 16.92 -3.97 -4.26
N LEU A 143 16.66 -3.70 -2.97
CA LEU A 143 16.34 -4.73 -1.98
C LEU A 143 14.88 -5.21 -2.07
N TYR A 144 13.94 -4.43 -2.62
CA TYR A 144 12.53 -4.84 -2.71
C TYR A 144 12.32 -6.19 -3.42
N PRO A 145 12.94 -6.51 -4.58
CA PRO A 145 12.80 -7.84 -5.17
C PRO A 145 13.56 -8.96 -4.42
N ILE A 146 14.47 -8.62 -3.52
CA ILE A 146 15.37 -9.57 -2.83
C ILE A 146 14.82 -9.94 -1.45
N LEU A 147 14.58 -8.94 -0.59
CA LEU A 147 14.19 -9.07 0.81
C LEU A 147 12.90 -8.30 1.15
N GLY A 148 12.26 -7.67 0.17
CA GLY A 148 11.03 -6.90 0.35
C GLY A 148 11.19 -5.69 1.26
N CYS A 149 10.04 -5.17 1.70
CA CYS A 149 9.96 -4.10 2.69
C CYS A 149 10.79 -4.38 3.95
N ALA A 150 10.85 -5.64 4.41
CA ALA A 150 11.61 -6.03 5.60
C ALA A 150 13.12 -5.80 5.44
N GLY A 151 13.71 -6.17 4.28
CA GLY A 151 15.12 -5.91 4.02
C GLY A 151 15.44 -4.42 3.89
N VAL A 152 14.54 -3.65 3.28
CA VAL A 152 14.66 -2.20 3.17
C VAL A 152 14.62 -1.55 4.56
N ALA A 153 13.62 -1.87 5.38
CA ALA A 153 13.50 -1.39 6.76
C ALA A 153 14.74 -1.73 7.59
N PHE A 154 15.21 -2.98 7.51
CA PHE A 154 16.42 -3.41 8.20
C PHE A 154 17.64 -2.57 7.78
N SER A 155 17.86 -2.44 6.47
CA SER A 155 19.03 -1.74 5.92
C SER A 155 18.99 -0.25 6.25
N LEU A 156 17.82 0.37 6.14
CA LEU A 156 17.58 1.76 6.49
C LEU A 156 17.99 2.06 7.95
N ALA A 157 17.44 1.30 8.90
CA ALA A 157 17.73 1.48 10.32
C ALA A 157 19.17 1.09 10.67
N TYR A 158 19.73 0.04 10.04
CA TYR A 158 21.10 -0.37 10.28
C TYR A 158 22.11 0.70 9.83
N ILE A 159 21.93 1.27 8.64
CA ILE A 159 22.76 2.37 8.12
C ILE A 159 22.66 3.59 9.04
N ALA A 160 21.43 3.96 9.42
CA ALA A 160 21.18 5.10 10.28
C ALA A 160 21.90 4.98 11.64
N ALA A 161 21.95 3.77 12.21
CA ALA A 161 22.58 3.45 13.49
C ALA A 161 24.08 3.15 13.39
N ASN A 162 24.59 2.66 12.25
CA ASN A 162 25.98 2.20 12.08
C ASN A 162 26.72 3.00 11.01
N ARG A 163 27.18 4.20 11.40
CA ARG A 163 27.86 5.17 10.52
C ARG A 163 29.35 4.91 10.32
N ARG A 164 29.81 3.66 10.48
CA ARG A 164 31.21 3.31 10.23
C ARG A 164 31.50 3.35 8.74
N PHE A 165 32.63 3.94 8.34
CA PHE A 165 33.01 4.06 6.93
C PHE A 165 33.00 2.71 6.19
N SER A 166 33.47 1.63 6.84
CA SER A 166 33.46 0.29 6.25
C SER A 166 32.06 -0.24 5.94
N VAL A 167 31.05 0.12 6.74
CA VAL A 167 29.66 -0.26 6.52
C VAL A 167 29.07 0.53 5.36
N LEU A 168 29.32 1.84 5.31
CA LEU A 168 28.89 2.70 4.22
C LEU A 168 29.53 2.26 2.89
N LEU A 169 30.82 1.90 2.91
CA LEU A 169 31.53 1.38 1.75
C LEU A 169 30.94 0.04 1.29
N LEU A 170 30.73 -0.92 2.21
CA LEU A 170 30.12 -2.21 1.88
C LEU A 170 28.74 -2.02 1.25
N ILE A 171 27.91 -1.15 1.81
CA ILE A 171 26.56 -0.90 1.31
C ILE A 171 26.61 -0.20 -0.05
N SER A 172 27.54 0.73 -0.25
CA SER A 172 27.76 1.35 -1.57
C SER A 172 28.16 0.30 -2.61
N ILE A 173 29.02 -0.66 -2.25
CA ILE A 173 29.40 -1.79 -3.12
C ILE A 173 28.18 -2.69 -3.40
N LEU A 174 27.36 -2.99 -2.40
CA LEU A 174 26.16 -3.81 -2.57
C LEU A 174 25.10 -3.12 -3.43
N ILE A 175 24.89 -1.81 -3.27
CA ILE A 175 24.02 -1.00 -4.12
C ILE A 175 24.55 -1.02 -5.55
N PHE A 176 25.86 -0.77 -5.74
CA PHE A 176 26.49 -0.81 -7.05
C PHE A 176 26.27 -2.19 -7.71
N ALA A 177 26.63 -3.27 -7.02
CA ALA A 177 26.42 -4.63 -7.50
C ALA A 177 24.94 -4.95 -7.78
N GLY A 178 24.03 -4.46 -6.93
CA GLY A 178 22.58 -4.62 -7.07
C GLY A 178 22.02 -3.94 -8.32
N ASN A 179 22.55 -2.78 -8.69
CA ASN A 179 22.17 -2.10 -9.94
C ASN A 179 22.62 -2.87 -11.20
N PHE A 180 23.67 -3.68 -11.11
CA PHE A 180 24.08 -4.58 -12.20
C PHE A 180 23.40 -5.96 -12.15
N HIS A 181 22.67 -6.26 -11.07
CA HIS A 181 21.92 -7.50 -10.97
C HIS A 181 20.72 -7.44 -11.93
N LYS A 182 20.82 -8.12 -13.07
CA LYS A 182 19.70 -8.31 -13.98
C LYS A 182 18.63 -9.15 -13.28
N ASN A 183 17.54 -8.51 -12.86
CA ASN A 183 16.38 -9.21 -12.28
C ASN A 183 15.93 -10.34 -13.21
N SER A 184 15.77 -11.54 -12.63
CA SER A 184 15.52 -12.81 -13.33
C SER A 184 14.12 -12.96 -13.94
N VAL A 185 13.40 -11.85 -14.13
CA VAL A 185 12.07 -11.85 -14.76
C VAL A 185 12.22 -11.64 -16.26
N THR A 186 11.93 -12.71 -16.99
CA THR A 186 11.84 -12.71 -18.45
C THR A 186 10.62 -11.90 -18.85
N VAL A 187 10.85 -10.84 -19.63
CA VAL A 187 9.79 -10.13 -20.35
C VAL A 187 9.44 -10.99 -21.56
N THR A 188 8.22 -11.51 -21.59
CA THR A 188 7.80 -12.46 -22.63
C THR A 188 7.11 -11.75 -23.79
N ASN A 189 6.24 -10.78 -23.48
CA ASN A 189 5.47 -10.03 -24.47
C ASN A 189 5.03 -8.67 -23.90
N LYS A 190 4.36 -7.83 -24.70
CA LYS A 190 3.68 -6.62 -24.23
C LYS A 190 2.23 -6.60 -24.74
N ILE A 191 1.36 -5.96 -23.99
CA ILE A 191 -0.03 -5.66 -24.37
C ILE A 191 -0.28 -4.16 -24.27
N ASN A 192 -1.25 -3.64 -24.99
CA ASN A 192 -1.74 -2.27 -24.84
C ASN A 192 -2.98 -2.27 -23.94
N VAL A 193 -3.02 -1.36 -22.98
CA VAL A 193 -4.16 -1.17 -22.07
C VAL A 193 -4.67 0.26 -22.13
N ALA A 194 -5.98 0.42 -21.91
CA ALA A 194 -6.61 1.72 -21.67
C ALA A 194 -7.09 1.81 -20.22
N LEU A 195 -6.50 2.69 -19.42
CA LEU A 195 -6.93 2.98 -18.06
C LEU A 195 -7.90 4.16 -18.08
N VAL A 196 -9.16 3.92 -17.69
CA VAL A 196 -10.23 4.90 -17.82
C VAL A 196 -10.47 5.60 -16.49
N GLN A 197 -10.24 6.91 -16.44
CA GLN A 197 -10.56 7.76 -15.29
C GLN A 197 -11.78 8.60 -15.64
N GLY A 198 -12.96 8.17 -15.21
CA GLY A 198 -14.22 8.86 -15.54
C GLY A 198 -14.53 10.07 -14.65
N GLY A 199 -13.92 10.16 -13.46
CA GLY A 199 -14.22 11.22 -12.50
C GLY A 199 -15.55 11.02 -11.76
N VAL A 200 -15.86 12.01 -10.90
CA VAL A 200 -17.12 12.13 -10.15
C VAL A 200 -17.47 13.62 -10.04
N SER A 201 -18.77 13.97 -9.92
CA SER A 201 -19.18 15.36 -9.66
C SER A 201 -18.87 15.84 -8.24
N LYS A 202 -18.84 14.93 -7.26
CA LYS A 202 -18.65 15.22 -5.83
C LYS A 202 -17.61 14.29 -5.20
N LEU A 203 -16.67 14.86 -4.44
CA LEU A 203 -15.72 14.10 -3.63
C LEU A 203 -16.28 13.79 -2.22
N GLY A 204 -15.70 12.80 -1.56
CA GLY A 204 -16.04 12.39 -0.20
C GLY A 204 -16.87 11.11 -0.12
N LEU A 205 -17.40 10.81 1.06
CA LEU A 205 -18.13 9.55 1.34
C LEU A 205 -19.38 9.37 0.48
N ASP A 206 -19.97 10.47 0.02
CA ASP A 206 -21.19 10.50 -0.82
C ASP A 206 -20.87 10.66 -2.32
N PHE A 207 -19.66 10.30 -2.78
CA PHE A 207 -19.26 10.49 -4.19
C PHE A 207 -20.19 9.80 -5.20
N ASN A 208 -20.89 8.74 -4.76
CA ASN A 208 -21.84 7.94 -5.55
C ASN A 208 -23.31 8.15 -5.13
N ALA A 209 -23.65 9.29 -4.52
CA ALA A 209 -25.02 9.58 -4.11
C ALA A 209 -25.99 9.71 -5.29
N ILE A 210 -25.50 10.01 -6.50
CA ILE A 210 -26.29 10.07 -7.73
C ILE A 210 -26.13 8.73 -8.46
N PRO A 211 -27.17 7.88 -8.52
CA PRO A 211 -27.06 6.56 -9.14
C PRO A 211 -26.63 6.62 -10.61
N GLN A 212 -25.71 5.75 -11.02
CA GLN A 212 -25.17 5.63 -12.38
C GLN A 212 -24.34 6.82 -12.84
N GLU A 213 -24.09 7.85 -12.03
CA GLU A 213 -23.32 9.00 -12.47
C GLU A 213 -21.87 8.61 -12.79
N VAL A 214 -21.26 7.85 -11.87
CA VAL A 214 -19.88 7.37 -12.03
C VAL A 214 -19.81 6.43 -13.23
N PHE A 215 -20.76 5.50 -13.33
CA PHE A 215 -20.87 4.56 -14.45
C PHE A 215 -20.98 5.28 -15.80
N ASN A 216 -21.93 6.21 -15.93
CA ASN A 216 -22.16 6.93 -17.18
C ASN A 216 -20.96 7.78 -17.58
N SER A 217 -20.21 8.32 -16.61
CA SER A 217 -18.99 9.09 -16.88
C SER A 217 -17.89 8.23 -17.49
N HIS A 218 -17.64 7.03 -16.93
CA HIS A 218 -16.68 6.08 -17.47
C HIS A 218 -17.12 5.51 -18.84
N LEU A 219 -18.41 5.20 -18.99
CA LEU A 219 -18.99 4.73 -20.24
C LEU A 219 -18.83 5.75 -21.36
N LYS A 220 -19.20 7.01 -21.10
CA LYS A 220 -19.14 8.10 -22.07
C LYS A 220 -17.72 8.32 -22.58
N ILE A 221 -16.74 8.45 -21.67
CA ILE A 221 -15.37 8.74 -22.09
C ILE A 221 -14.75 7.55 -22.85
N SER A 222 -15.09 6.32 -22.46
CA SER A 222 -14.63 5.10 -23.15
C SER A 222 -15.06 5.10 -24.62
N TYR A 223 -16.35 5.36 -24.91
CA TYR A 223 -16.83 5.48 -26.29
C TYR A 223 -16.20 6.64 -27.07
N GLN A 224 -15.89 7.74 -26.39
CA GLN A 224 -15.38 8.95 -27.05
C GLN A 224 -13.90 8.87 -27.41
N ARG A 225 -13.11 8.10 -26.64
CA ARG A 225 -11.64 8.19 -26.68
C ARG A 225 -10.93 6.87 -26.93
N ILE A 226 -11.63 5.73 -26.93
CA ILE A 226 -11.06 4.43 -27.30
C ILE A 226 -11.65 4.02 -28.64
N LYS A 227 -10.78 3.69 -29.60
CA LYS A 227 -11.18 3.17 -30.91
C LYS A 227 -11.30 1.65 -30.88
N PRO A 228 -12.14 1.04 -31.74
CA PRO A 228 -12.21 -0.41 -31.86
C PRO A 228 -10.84 -1.01 -32.19
N ASN A 229 -10.46 -2.10 -31.51
CA ASN A 229 -9.17 -2.79 -31.63
C ASN A 229 -7.92 -1.93 -31.32
N GLU A 230 -8.07 -0.80 -30.63
CA GLU A 230 -6.92 0.06 -30.29
C GLU A 230 -6.03 -0.52 -29.18
N VAL A 231 -6.64 -1.25 -28.25
CA VAL A 231 -6.00 -1.84 -27.08
C VAL A 231 -6.43 -3.28 -26.87
N ASP A 232 -5.67 -4.04 -26.08
CA ASP A 232 -5.96 -5.44 -25.76
C ASP A 232 -6.85 -5.58 -24.52
N LEU A 233 -6.99 -4.52 -23.71
CA LEU A 233 -7.82 -4.49 -22.51
C LEU A 233 -8.18 -3.07 -22.11
N VAL A 234 -9.46 -2.84 -21.81
CA VAL A 234 -9.94 -1.61 -21.15
C VAL A 234 -10.13 -1.88 -19.66
N ILE A 235 -9.64 -0.98 -18.80
CA ILE A 235 -9.66 -1.13 -17.35
C ILE A 235 -10.32 0.08 -16.71
N TRP A 236 -11.37 -0.16 -15.93
CA TRP A 236 -12.04 0.86 -15.12
C TRP A 236 -11.67 0.70 -13.63
N PRO A 237 -11.76 1.77 -12.81
CA PRO A 237 -11.40 1.74 -11.41
C PRO A 237 -12.44 1.05 -10.51
N GLU A 238 -12.11 0.96 -9.22
CA GLU A 238 -12.99 0.45 -8.17
C GLU A 238 -14.28 1.28 -8.11
N ASN A 239 -15.42 0.62 -7.90
CA ASN A 239 -16.73 1.27 -7.80
C ASN A 239 -17.08 2.20 -8.98
N SER A 240 -16.47 2.00 -10.16
CA SER A 240 -16.83 2.70 -11.39
C SER A 240 -18.23 2.32 -11.88
N VAL A 241 -18.69 1.11 -11.55
CA VAL A 241 -20.09 0.69 -11.64
C VAL A 241 -20.70 0.78 -10.24
N ASP A 242 -21.33 1.92 -9.96
CA ASP A 242 -21.86 2.32 -8.65
C ASP A 242 -23.21 1.68 -8.27
N ILE A 243 -23.76 0.85 -9.15
CA ILE A 243 -24.96 0.03 -8.92
C ILE A 243 -24.69 -1.45 -9.12
N ASP A 244 -25.52 -2.32 -8.55
CA ASP A 244 -25.39 -3.76 -8.75
C ASP A 244 -25.76 -4.16 -10.19
N LEU A 245 -24.73 -4.46 -10.98
CA LEU A 245 -24.87 -4.84 -12.40
C LEU A 245 -25.61 -6.16 -12.60
N PHE A 246 -25.66 -7.05 -11.60
CA PHE A 246 -26.39 -8.32 -11.71
C PHE A 246 -27.89 -8.16 -11.45
N ARG A 247 -28.30 -6.99 -10.92
CA ARG A 247 -29.71 -6.63 -10.72
C ARG A 247 -30.18 -5.56 -11.71
N ASN A 248 -29.30 -5.07 -12.58
CA ASN A 248 -29.59 -4.04 -13.56
C ASN A 248 -29.15 -4.48 -14.96
N GLU A 249 -30.06 -5.13 -15.68
CA GLU A 249 -29.78 -5.64 -17.03
C GLU A 249 -29.44 -4.53 -18.03
N ASN A 250 -29.93 -3.30 -17.85
CA ASN A 250 -29.56 -2.18 -18.72
C ASN A 250 -28.08 -1.79 -18.59
N VAL A 251 -27.56 -1.70 -17.35
CA VAL A 251 -26.13 -1.43 -17.12
C VAL A 251 -25.27 -2.57 -17.61
N LYS A 252 -25.67 -3.82 -17.36
CA LYS A 252 -24.99 -5.00 -17.88
C LYS A 252 -24.95 -5.00 -19.42
N GLN A 253 -26.08 -4.71 -20.08
CA GLN A 253 -26.15 -4.65 -21.54
C GLN A 253 -25.24 -3.56 -22.11
N LYS A 254 -25.21 -2.37 -21.51
CA LYS A 254 -24.31 -1.28 -21.94
C LYS A 254 -22.82 -1.66 -21.86
N LEU A 255 -22.43 -2.49 -20.89
CA LEU A 255 -21.05 -3.02 -20.78
C LEU A 255 -20.77 -4.07 -21.85
N VAL A 256 -21.73 -4.94 -22.15
CA VAL A 256 -21.66 -5.89 -23.27
C VAL A 256 -21.51 -5.12 -24.59
N ASP A 257 -22.36 -4.13 -24.83
CA ASP A 257 -22.34 -3.29 -26.01
C ASP A 257 -21.01 -2.55 -26.15
N LEU A 258 -20.45 -2.02 -25.07
CA LEU A 258 -19.16 -1.35 -25.09
C LEU A 258 -18.03 -2.33 -25.46
N SER A 259 -17.99 -3.52 -24.84
CA SER A 259 -16.97 -4.53 -25.14
C SER A 259 -17.07 -5.02 -26.58
N SER A 260 -18.28 -5.23 -27.09
CA SER A 260 -18.54 -5.58 -28.49
C SER A 260 -18.19 -4.46 -29.46
N ALA A 261 -18.55 -3.21 -29.16
CA ALA A 261 -18.28 -2.05 -30.02
C ALA A 261 -16.78 -1.77 -30.15
N LEU A 262 -16.02 -1.95 -29.06
CA LEU A 262 -14.57 -1.82 -29.07
C LEU A 262 -13.85 -3.07 -29.60
N ASN A 263 -14.55 -4.20 -29.73
CA ASN A 263 -13.96 -5.52 -29.97
C ASN A 263 -12.80 -5.81 -28.99
N THR A 264 -13.03 -5.54 -27.71
CA THR A 264 -11.98 -5.61 -26.68
C THR A 264 -12.58 -6.00 -25.32
N PRO A 265 -11.92 -6.88 -24.55
CA PRO A 265 -12.32 -7.18 -23.18
C PRO A 265 -12.29 -5.95 -22.27
N ILE A 266 -13.17 -5.93 -21.26
CA ILE A 266 -13.26 -4.83 -20.30
C ILE A 266 -13.25 -5.37 -18.88
N LEU A 267 -12.29 -4.91 -18.06
CA LEU A 267 -12.24 -5.17 -16.63
C LEU A 267 -12.84 -3.97 -15.89
N ILE A 268 -13.99 -4.16 -15.26
CA ILE A 268 -14.67 -3.12 -14.47
C ILE A 268 -14.58 -3.38 -12.98
N GLY A 269 -14.70 -2.33 -12.17
CA GLY A 269 -14.87 -2.41 -10.73
C GLY A 269 -16.30 -2.01 -10.36
N GLY A 270 -16.94 -2.74 -9.45
CA GLY A 270 -18.32 -2.48 -9.07
C GLY A 270 -18.72 -3.18 -7.79
N ILE A 271 -20.03 -3.23 -7.54
CA ILE A 271 -20.61 -3.90 -6.38
C ILE A 271 -21.53 -5.05 -6.80
N SER A 272 -21.64 -6.06 -5.95
CA SER A 272 -22.56 -7.18 -6.12
C SER A 272 -23.37 -7.41 -4.85
N ARG A 273 -24.67 -7.64 -5.01
CA ARG A 273 -25.59 -8.15 -3.98
C ARG A 273 -26.23 -9.45 -4.47
N LYS A 274 -25.51 -10.25 -5.25
CA LYS A 274 -26.04 -11.50 -5.83
C LYS A 274 -26.36 -12.55 -4.75
N SER A 275 -25.65 -12.52 -3.62
CA SER A 275 -26.02 -13.22 -2.38
C SER A 275 -26.62 -12.23 -1.37
N ALA A 276 -27.00 -12.70 -0.18
CA ALA A 276 -27.38 -11.82 0.93
C ALA A 276 -26.29 -10.80 1.31
N ASP A 277 -25.07 -10.99 0.83
CA ASP A 277 -23.90 -10.19 1.17
C ASP A 277 -23.57 -9.16 0.09
N LEU A 278 -23.26 -7.93 0.51
CA LEU A 278 -22.72 -6.88 -0.34
C LEU A 278 -21.22 -7.12 -0.57
N GLN A 279 -20.76 -7.12 -1.82
CA GLN A 279 -19.36 -7.36 -2.17
C GLN A 279 -18.81 -6.27 -3.09
N ASN A 280 -17.54 -5.93 -2.89
CA ASN A 280 -16.74 -5.09 -3.79
C ASN A 280 -16.02 -6.04 -4.77
N ILE A 281 -16.26 -5.85 -6.05
CA ILE A 281 -15.92 -6.84 -7.08
C ILE A 281 -15.23 -6.21 -8.29
N SER A 282 -14.44 -7.02 -8.97
CA SER A 282 -13.98 -6.78 -10.33
C SER A 282 -14.61 -7.80 -11.27
N VAL A 283 -15.06 -7.38 -12.45
CA VAL A 283 -15.69 -8.26 -13.45
C VAL A 283 -15.04 -8.07 -14.80
N LEU A 284 -14.66 -9.18 -15.44
CA LEU A 284 -14.16 -9.20 -16.81
C LEU A 284 -15.32 -9.52 -17.77
N PHE A 285 -15.55 -8.61 -18.72
CA PHE A 285 -16.48 -8.74 -19.83
C PHE A 285 -15.73 -9.08 -21.12
N ASP A 286 -16.23 -10.07 -21.87
CA ASP A 286 -15.66 -10.52 -23.14
C ASP A 286 -16.67 -11.32 -24.01
N PRO A 287 -17.58 -10.64 -24.73
CA PRO A 287 -18.23 -9.39 -24.34
C PRO A 287 -19.23 -9.62 -23.18
N LEU A 288 -19.62 -10.86 -22.91
CA LEU A 288 -20.44 -11.24 -21.77
C LEU A 288 -19.58 -11.34 -20.48
N PRO A 289 -20.16 -11.18 -19.28
CA PRO A 289 -19.41 -11.33 -18.03
C PRO A 289 -18.90 -12.77 -17.90
N LYS A 290 -17.56 -12.92 -17.81
CA LYS A 290 -16.87 -14.22 -17.89
C LYS A 290 -16.22 -14.64 -16.57
N GLN A 291 -15.62 -13.69 -15.87
CA GLN A 291 -14.85 -13.93 -14.63
C GLN A 291 -15.14 -12.81 -13.62
N ILE A 292 -15.15 -13.16 -12.33
CA ILE A 292 -15.41 -12.24 -11.22
C ILE A 292 -14.37 -12.48 -10.13
N TYR A 293 -13.83 -11.39 -9.59
CA TYR A 293 -13.02 -11.38 -8.37
C TYR A 293 -13.78 -10.56 -7.31
N ALA A 294 -13.83 -11.04 -6.08
CA ALA A 294 -14.38 -10.30 -4.95
C ALA A 294 -13.23 -9.94 -3.99
N LYS A 295 -13.20 -8.68 -3.56
CA LYS A 295 -12.18 -8.14 -2.65
C LYS A 295 -12.06 -9.00 -1.40
N ARG A 296 -10.86 -9.46 -1.08
CA ARG A 296 -10.58 -10.42 0.01
C ARG A 296 -10.08 -9.71 1.27
N TYR A 297 -9.41 -8.58 1.12
CA TYR A 297 -8.86 -7.81 2.24
C TYR A 297 -9.57 -6.48 2.37
N LEU A 298 -10.51 -6.44 3.33
CA LEU A 298 -11.43 -5.33 3.54
C LEU A 298 -10.83 -4.26 4.45
N THR A 299 -11.26 -3.02 4.20
CA THR A 299 -10.83 -1.83 4.94
C THR A 299 -11.62 -1.72 6.25
N PRO A 300 -10.97 -1.81 7.43
CA PRO A 300 -11.66 -1.62 8.71
C PRO A 300 -12.26 -0.22 8.81
N PHE A 301 -13.47 -0.11 9.35
CA PHE A 301 -14.29 1.11 9.48
C PHE A 301 -14.76 1.76 8.17
N GLY A 302 -14.23 1.35 7.01
CA GLY A 302 -14.71 1.77 5.70
C GLY A 302 -15.67 0.77 5.07
N GLU A 303 -15.28 -0.52 5.05
CA GLU A 303 -16.06 -1.60 4.41
C GLU A 303 -16.70 -2.53 5.44
N TYR A 304 -16.19 -2.57 6.66
CA TYR A 304 -16.85 -3.26 7.77
C TYR A 304 -16.58 -2.57 9.11
N VAL A 305 -17.40 -2.83 10.12
CA VAL A 305 -17.21 -2.24 11.47
C VAL A 305 -16.65 -3.25 12.48
N PRO A 306 -15.35 -3.16 12.86
CA PRO A 306 -14.80 -3.92 13.98
C PRO A 306 -15.55 -3.63 15.29
N PHE A 307 -15.75 -4.65 16.12
CA PHE A 307 -16.42 -4.53 17.43
C PHE A 307 -17.79 -3.82 17.40
N ARG A 308 -18.55 -3.94 16.29
CA ARG A 308 -19.88 -3.32 16.12
C ARG A 308 -20.77 -3.41 17.36
N LYS A 309 -20.85 -4.58 18.02
CA LYS A 309 -21.66 -4.79 19.24
C LYS A 309 -21.31 -3.86 20.41
N LEU A 310 -20.04 -3.44 20.51
CA LEU A 310 -19.59 -2.51 21.53
C LEU A 310 -19.85 -1.07 21.09
N LEU A 311 -19.51 -0.74 19.84
CA LEU A 311 -19.65 0.61 19.30
C LEU A 311 -21.11 1.05 19.14
N SER A 312 -22.01 0.12 18.79
CA SER A 312 -23.44 0.40 18.67
C SER A 312 -24.10 0.81 19.98
N LYS A 313 -23.49 0.50 21.13
CA LYS A 313 -23.95 0.99 22.45
C LYS A 313 -23.70 2.48 22.63
N PHE A 314 -22.69 3.03 21.95
CA PHE A 314 -22.29 4.44 22.05
C PHE A 314 -22.80 5.27 20.87
N ASN A 315 -22.96 4.66 19.69
CA ASN A 315 -23.49 5.31 18.50
C ASN A 315 -24.45 4.38 17.74
N LYS A 316 -25.76 4.67 17.80
CA LYS A 316 -26.78 3.84 17.16
C LYS A 316 -26.65 3.78 15.64
N ASN A 317 -26.11 4.83 15.00
CA ASN A 317 -25.93 4.88 13.55
C ASN A 317 -24.96 3.79 13.04
N VAL A 318 -24.10 3.25 13.91
CA VAL A 318 -23.19 2.15 13.60
C VAL A 318 -23.93 0.81 13.42
N ALA A 319 -25.14 0.68 13.98
CA ALA A 319 -25.95 -0.53 13.82
C ALA A 319 -26.50 -0.67 12.40
N ASP A 320 -26.80 0.44 11.72
CA ASP A 320 -27.57 0.48 10.47
C ASP A 320 -26.69 0.43 9.21
N VAL A 321 -25.36 0.43 9.35
CA VAL A 321 -24.42 0.33 8.22
C VAL A 321 -24.34 -1.11 7.71
N SER A 322 -24.46 -1.33 6.41
CA SER A 322 -24.24 -2.66 5.81
C SER A 322 -22.74 -2.93 5.64
N ASP A 323 -22.24 -4.03 6.21
CA ASP A 323 -20.86 -4.47 5.97
C ASP A 323 -20.73 -5.13 4.59
N PHE A 324 -19.56 -4.95 3.96
CA PHE A 324 -19.14 -5.77 2.85
C PHE A 324 -18.68 -7.15 3.35
N SER A 325 -18.85 -8.17 2.52
CA SER A 325 -18.26 -9.49 2.75
C SER A 325 -17.00 -9.69 1.92
N ALA A 326 -16.02 -10.36 2.52
CA ALA A 326 -14.76 -10.67 1.86
C ALA A 326 -14.93 -11.85 0.87
N GLY A 327 -14.29 -11.72 -0.29
CA GLY A 327 -14.04 -12.83 -1.19
C GLY A 327 -13.13 -13.88 -0.57
N LYS A 328 -13.16 -15.09 -1.11
CA LYS A 328 -12.33 -16.22 -0.64
C LYS A 328 -11.28 -16.63 -1.66
N ASP A 329 -11.60 -16.48 -2.95
CA ASP A 329 -10.79 -16.99 -4.04
C ASP A 329 -9.76 -15.98 -4.50
N THR A 330 -8.53 -16.44 -4.77
CA THR A 330 -7.46 -15.59 -5.30
C THR A 330 -7.76 -15.04 -6.70
N ASN A 331 -8.63 -15.73 -7.45
CA ASN A 331 -9.04 -15.52 -8.85
C ASN A 331 -8.10 -14.61 -9.65
N ILE A 332 -7.22 -15.24 -10.41
CA ILE A 332 -6.47 -14.61 -11.49
C ILE A 332 -7.39 -14.56 -12.71
N PHE A 333 -7.49 -13.39 -13.34
CA PHE A 333 -8.23 -13.24 -14.58
C PHE A 333 -7.39 -13.81 -15.73
N LYS A 334 -7.93 -14.82 -16.39
CA LYS A 334 -7.30 -15.48 -17.54
C LYS A 334 -7.85 -14.89 -18.83
N LEU A 335 -7.00 -14.24 -19.61
CA LEU A 335 -7.29 -13.84 -20.99
C LEU A 335 -6.57 -14.81 -21.95
N GLU A 336 -6.81 -14.66 -23.26
CA GLU A 336 -6.32 -15.64 -24.24
C GLU A 336 -4.80 -15.83 -24.24
N SER A 337 -4.04 -14.74 -24.08
CA SER A 337 -2.58 -14.73 -24.20
C SER A 337 -1.84 -14.32 -22.92
N TYR A 338 -2.55 -13.93 -21.86
CA TYR A 338 -1.96 -13.46 -20.61
C TYR A 338 -2.92 -13.56 -19.43
N ASN A 339 -2.36 -13.47 -18.24
CA ASN A 339 -3.08 -13.49 -16.97
C ASN A 339 -2.83 -12.19 -16.22
N LEU A 340 -3.87 -11.64 -15.60
CA LEU A 340 -3.74 -10.50 -14.70
C LEU A 340 -4.28 -10.82 -13.31
N GLN A 341 -3.63 -10.27 -12.29
CA GLN A 341 -4.16 -10.23 -10.94
C GLN A 341 -4.65 -8.82 -10.66
N THR A 342 -5.91 -8.68 -10.24
CA THR A 342 -6.40 -7.40 -9.71
C THR A 342 -6.15 -7.33 -8.20
N LEU A 343 -5.84 -6.13 -7.72
CA LEU A 343 -5.82 -5.74 -6.32
C LEU A 343 -6.73 -4.53 -6.16
N ILE A 344 -7.70 -4.60 -5.26
CA ILE A 344 -8.67 -3.51 -5.08
C ILE A 344 -8.22 -2.62 -3.92
N CYS A 345 -7.80 -1.38 -4.21
CA CYS A 345 -7.51 -0.34 -3.24
C CYS A 345 -6.60 -0.82 -2.08
N TYR A 346 -7.17 -0.93 -0.87
CA TYR A 346 -6.52 -1.33 0.38
C TYR A 346 -5.78 -2.68 0.34
N GLU A 347 -6.09 -3.56 -0.61
CA GLU A 347 -5.42 -4.87 -0.77
C GLU A 347 -3.91 -4.75 -1.01
N LEU A 348 -3.44 -3.62 -1.56
CA LEU A 348 -2.01 -3.34 -1.76
C LEU A 348 -1.16 -3.39 -0.48
N LEU A 349 -1.76 -3.18 0.68
CA LEU A 349 -1.06 -3.22 1.97
C LEU A 349 -0.75 -4.65 2.40
N ASN A 350 -1.51 -5.62 1.91
CA ASN A 350 -1.39 -7.00 2.36
C ASN A 350 -0.36 -7.75 1.50
N ASP A 351 0.81 -7.87 2.09
CA ASP A 351 1.98 -8.60 1.59
C ASP A 351 1.68 -10.05 1.11
N ALA A 352 0.61 -10.70 1.60
CA ALA A 352 0.24 -12.03 1.11
C ALA A 352 -0.15 -12.03 -0.38
N PHE A 353 -0.70 -10.93 -0.91
CA PHE A 353 -1.02 -10.83 -2.34
C PHE A 353 0.22 -10.82 -3.21
N ARG A 354 1.28 -10.13 -2.78
CA ARG A 354 2.61 -10.20 -3.42
C ARG A 354 3.11 -11.65 -3.45
N ASP A 355 3.04 -12.37 -2.33
CA ASP A 355 3.58 -13.73 -2.21
C ASP A 355 2.82 -14.76 -3.06
N GLN A 356 1.50 -14.58 -3.14
CA GLN A 356 0.58 -15.43 -3.91
C GLN A 356 0.59 -15.14 -5.42
N LEU A 357 1.10 -13.98 -5.85
CA LEU A 357 1.06 -13.57 -7.24
C LEU A 357 1.77 -14.55 -8.17
N THR A 358 1.03 -15.02 -9.18
CA THR A 358 1.55 -15.81 -10.32
C THR A 358 1.18 -15.23 -11.68
N ALA A 359 0.39 -14.15 -11.72
CA ALA A 359 -0.06 -13.50 -12.95
C ALA A 359 1.08 -12.76 -13.68
N ASP A 360 0.83 -12.40 -14.93
CA ASP A 360 1.80 -11.77 -15.83
C ASP A 360 1.91 -10.25 -15.61
N MET A 361 0.87 -9.64 -15.04
CA MET A 361 0.79 -8.23 -14.67
C MET A 361 -0.13 -8.02 -13.47
N ILE A 362 -0.06 -6.83 -12.87
CA ILE A 362 -0.95 -6.41 -11.78
C ILE A 362 -1.85 -5.27 -12.28
N VAL A 363 -3.13 -5.34 -11.96
CA VAL A 363 -4.06 -4.22 -12.06
C VAL A 363 -4.40 -3.77 -10.65
N VAL A 364 -4.30 -2.47 -10.37
CA VAL A 364 -4.80 -1.89 -9.13
C VAL A 364 -6.01 -1.04 -9.49
N GLN A 365 -7.16 -1.43 -8.97
CA GLN A 365 -8.40 -0.66 -9.10
C GLN A 365 -8.64 0.05 -7.78
N THR A 366 -8.64 1.38 -7.78
CA THR A 366 -8.88 2.17 -6.56
C THR A 366 -9.90 3.28 -6.80
N ASN A 367 -10.62 3.66 -5.76
CA ASN A 367 -11.50 4.81 -5.78
C ASN A 367 -11.06 5.87 -4.78
N ASN A 368 -10.25 6.80 -5.26
CA ASN A 368 -9.74 7.87 -4.42
C ASN A 368 -10.76 9.01 -4.17
N ALA A 369 -11.96 8.97 -4.77
CA ALA A 369 -12.97 10.01 -4.54
C ALA A 369 -13.34 10.12 -3.06
N THR A 370 -13.32 9.00 -2.34
CA THR A 370 -13.55 8.88 -0.89
C THR A 370 -12.58 9.70 -0.04
N PHE A 371 -11.37 9.99 -0.54
CA PHE A 371 -10.29 10.63 0.22
C PHE A 371 -10.01 12.08 -0.21
N GLY A 372 -10.68 12.57 -1.26
CA GLY A 372 -10.55 13.94 -1.74
C GLY A 372 -9.14 14.29 -2.23
N ASP A 373 -8.84 15.59 -2.30
CA ASP A 373 -7.48 16.06 -2.62
C ASP A 373 -6.59 16.03 -1.38
N THR A 374 -6.07 14.84 -1.08
CA THR A 374 -5.16 14.60 0.04
C THR A 374 -3.97 13.78 -0.40
N ALA A 375 -2.95 13.70 0.45
CA ALA A 375 -1.76 12.90 0.21
C ALA A 375 -2.03 11.39 0.13
N GLN A 376 -3.23 10.92 0.51
CA GLN A 376 -3.63 9.50 0.40
C GLN A 376 -3.42 8.98 -1.03
N LEU A 377 -3.77 9.79 -2.03
CA LEU A 377 -3.72 9.42 -3.45
C LEU A 377 -2.28 9.05 -3.88
N GLU A 378 -1.31 9.90 -3.56
CA GLU A 378 0.09 9.65 -3.88
C GLU A 378 0.70 8.58 -2.96
N GLN A 379 0.32 8.55 -1.68
CA GLN A 379 0.82 7.52 -0.75
C GLN A 379 0.39 6.11 -1.20
N GLU A 380 -0.85 5.94 -1.70
CA GLU A 380 -1.31 4.66 -2.24
C GLU A 380 -0.57 4.27 -3.53
N ARG A 381 -0.38 5.22 -4.45
CA ARG A 381 0.43 4.99 -5.66
C ARG A 381 1.87 4.61 -5.30
N GLU A 382 2.44 5.21 -4.26
CA GLU A 382 3.78 4.87 -3.78
C GLU A 382 3.87 3.40 -3.30
N ILE A 383 2.85 2.93 -2.59
CA ILE A 383 2.75 1.52 -2.20
C ILE A 383 2.64 0.63 -3.44
N ALA A 384 1.88 1.04 -4.47
CA ALA A 384 1.80 0.31 -5.73
C ALA A 384 3.15 0.20 -6.45
N ARG A 385 4.00 1.25 -6.40
CA ARG A 385 5.39 1.19 -6.90
C ARG A 385 6.21 0.15 -6.16
N VAL A 386 6.08 0.10 -4.84
CA VAL A 386 6.76 -0.92 -4.04
C VAL A 386 6.29 -2.32 -4.42
N ARG A 387 4.99 -2.53 -4.64
CA ARG A 387 4.49 -3.83 -5.11
C ARG A 387 5.01 -4.21 -6.49
N ALA A 388 5.16 -3.24 -7.41
CA ALA A 388 5.77 -3.46 -8.71
C ALA A 388 7.21 -4.00 -8.57
N MET A 389 8.02 -3.38 -7.70
CA MET A 389 9.41 -3.78 -7.43
C MET A 389 9.51 -5.13 -6.73
N GLU A 390 8.70 -5.38 -5.71
CA GLU A 390 8.74 -6.65 -4.96
C GLU A 390 8.35 -7.86 -5.81
N THR A 391 7.51 -7.64 -6.82
CA THR A 391 6.98 -8.71 -7.70
C THR A 391 7.66 -8.74 -9.07
N ASN A 392 8.48 -7.74 -9.40
CA ASN A 392 8.98 -7.51 -10.75
C ASN A 392 7.86 -7.57 -11.81
N ARG A 393 6.71 -6.98 -11.52
CA ARG A 393 5.59 -6.83 -12.46
C ARG A 393 5.36 -5.37 -12.77
N GLU A 394 4.95 -5.10 -14.00
CA GLU A 394 4.36 -3.81 -14.31
C GLU A 394 2.93 -3.75 -13.78
N VAL A 395 2.53 -2.55 -13.37
CA VAL A 395 1.26 -2.28 -12.70
C VAL A 395 0.46 -1.25 -13.50
N ALA A 396 -0.77 -1.64 -13.87
CA ALA A 396 -1.82 -0.73 -14.29
C ALA A 396 -2.52 -0.18 -13.04
N TYR A 397 -2.19 1.04 -12.61
CA TYR A 397 -2.85 1.68 -11.48
C TYR A 397 -3.94 2.62 -11.99
N VAL A 398 -5.22 2.24 -11.81
CA VAL A 398 -6.36 3.01 -12.30
C VAL A 398 -7.20 3.52 -11.14
N SER A 399 -7.52 4.82 -11.20
CA SER A 399 -8.29 5.51 -10.18
C SER A 399 -9.48 6.25 -10.78
N THR A 400 -10.56 6.36 -10.00
CA THR A 400 -11.75 7.16 -10.35
C THR A 400 -11.42 8.65 -10.47
N THR A 401 -10.53 9.17 -9.62
CA THR A 401 -10.19 10.61 -9.53
C THR A 401 -8.73 10.89 -9.19
N GLY A 402 -7.93 9.86 -8.93
CA GLY A 402 -6.55 9.97 -8.46
C GLY A 402 -5.51 10.04 -9.57
N VAL A 403 -4.29 9.61 -9.26
CA VAL A 403 -3.14 9.60 -10.17
C VAL A 403 -3.10 8.31 -10.98
N THR A 404 -4.03 8.13 -11.93
CA THR A 404 -4.02 6.96 -12.83
C THR A 404 -2.69 6.89 -13.58
N SER A 405 -2.00 5.76 -13.48
CA SER A 405 -0.57 5.61 -13.80
C SER A 405 -0.21 4.22 -14.34
N ILE A 406 0.85 4.17 -15.15
CA ILE A 406 1.56 2.94 -15.50
C ILE A 406 2.87 2.92 -14.75
N ILE A 407 3.10 1.85 -13.99
CA ILE A 407 4.29 1.71 -13.16
C ILE A 407 5.08 0.51 -13.67
N ASN A 408 6.36 0.70 -14.00
CA ASN A 408 7.19 -0.40 -14.46
C ASN A 408 7.67 -1.29 -13.30
N LYS A 409 8.34 -2.39 -13.63
CA LYS A 409 8.87 -3.35 -12.64
C LYS A 409 9.96 -2.79 -11.72
N GLN A 410 10.55 -1.64 -12.04
CA GLN A 410 11.49 -0.91 -11.18
C GLN A 410 10.78 0.13 -10.30
N GLY A 411 9.44 0.18 -10.32
CA GLY A 411 8.67 1.16 -9.57
C GLY A 411 8.70 2.55 -10.18
N LEU A 412 9.17 2.75 -11.41
CA LEU A 412 9.11 4.05 -12.09
C LEU A 412 7.71 4.28 -12.66
N VAL A 413 7.16 5.47 -12.47
CA VAL A 413 5.95 5.91 -13.17
C VAL A 413 6.33 6.30 -14.60
N ILE A 414 5.88 5.51 -15.57
CA ILE A 414 6.21 5.69 -16.99
C ILE A 414 5.30 6.73 -17.64
N LYS A 415 4.02 6.70 -17.26
CA LYS A 415 2.99 7.60 -17.76
C LYS A 415 1.94 7.77 -16.68
N GLU A 416 1.41 8.98 -16.54
CA GLU A 416 0.29 9.27 -15.63
C GLU A 416 -0.63 10.33 -16.25
N ILE A 417 -1.88 10.38 -15.78
CA ILE A 417 -2.82 11.46 -16.06
C ILE A 417 -3.13 12.25 -14.77
N PRO A 418 -3.46 13.56 -14.88
CA PRO A 418 -3.73 14.39 -13.72
C PRO A 418 -4.93 13.92 -12.90
N LYS A 419 -4.90 14.18 -11.58
CA LYS A 419 -6.04 13.98 -10.68
C LYS A 419 -7.23 14.85 -11.07
N PHE A 420 -8.43 14.39 -10.71
CA PHE A 420 -9.70 15.13 -10.78
C PHE A 420 -10.12 15.59 -12.19
N LYS A 421 -9.48 15.08 -13.23
CA LYS A 421 -9.84 15.34 -14.63
C LYS A 421 -10.22 14.04 -15.32
N PRO A 422 -11.41 13.94 -15.94
CA PRO A 422 -11.74 12.78 -16.74
C PRO A 422 -10.79 12.63 -17.93
N ASP A 423 -10.11 11.49 -18.02
CA ASP A 423 -9.18 11.18 -19.10
C ASP A 423 -8.98 9.66 -19.27
N ILE A 424 -8.29 9.26 -20.34
CA ILE A 424 -7.88 7.87 -20.60
C ILE A 424 -6.38 7.82 -20.80
N LEU A 425 -5.73 6.94 -20.06
CA LEU A 425 -4.32 6.64 -20.24
C LEU A 425 -4.17 5.36 -21.06
N ILE A 426 -3.76 5.51 -22.32
CA ILE A 426 -3.38 4.38 -23.19
C ILE A 426 -1.86 4.20 -23.12
N SER A 427 -1.40 2.99 -22.84
CA SER A 427 0.02 2.62 -22.78
C SER A 427 0.23 1.13 -22.95
N SER A 428 1.44 0.73 -23.31
CA SER A 428 1.85 -0.67 -23.25
C SER A 428 2.22 -1.09 -21.81
N ILE A 429 1.98 -2.37 -21.50
CA ILE A 429 2.43 -3.08 -20.31
C ILE A 429 3.24 -4.30 -20.75
N PHE A 430 4.43 -4.45 -20.17
CA PHE A 430 5.28 -5.60 -20.35
C PHE A 430 4.89 -6.73 -19.40
N LEU A 431 4.65 -7.91 -19.96
CA LEU A 431 4.27 -9.11 -19.23
C LEU A 431 5.51 -9.77 -18.62
N GLY A 432 5.44 -10.03 -17.32
CA GLY A 432 6.52 -10.63 -16.53
C GLY A 432 6.17 -12.03 -16.06
N SER A 433 7.15 -12.92 -16.04
CA SER A 433 7.02 -14.29 -15.49
C SER A 433 7.95 -14.51 -14.29
N ASN A 434 7.83 -15.67 -13.63
CA ASN A 434 8.64 -16.08 -12.45
C ASN A 434 8.37 -15.27 -11.16
N LYS A 435 8.83 -15.86 -10.04
CA LYS A 435 8.77 -15.26 -8.70
C LYS A 435 10.11 -14.64 -8.30
N THR A 436 10.07 -13.46 -7.68
CA THR A 436 11.24 -12.82 -7.07
C THR A 436 11.72 -13.58 -5.83
N LEU A 437 12.91 -13.26 -5.31
CA LEU A 437 13.38 -13.89 -4.06
C LEU A 437 12.51 -13.45 -2.88
N THR A 438 12.01 -12.21 -2.87
CA THR A 438 11.08 -11.74 -1.84
C THR A 438 9.81 -12.58 -1.80
N GLN A 439 9.21 -12.86 -2.96
CA GLN A 439 8.04 -13.74 -3.04
C GLN A 439 8.33 -15.17 -2.56
N LYS A 440 9.57 -15.68 -2.75
CA LYS A 440 9.98 -17.00 -2.27
C LYS A 440 10.23 -17.04 -0.76
N LEU A 441 10.79 -15.96 -0.20
CA LEU A 441 11.05 -15.83 1.23
C LEU A 441 9.76 -15.57 2.03
N GLY A 442 8.81 -14.86 1.44
CA GLY A 442 7.55 -14.48 2.09
C GLY A 442 7.78 -13.85 3.47
N LEU A 443 7.12 -14.40 4.50
CA LEU A 443 7.18 -13.92 5.88
C LEU A 443 8.54 -14.15 6.59
N PHE A 444 9.44 -14.95 6.00
CA PHE A 444 10.67 -15.38 6.67
C PHE A 444 11.55 -14.24 7.24
N PRO A 445 11.86 -13.15 6.50
CA PRO A 445 12.72 -12.07 7.02
C PRO A 445 12.14 -11.38 8.27
N GLU A 446 10.81 -11.30 8.36
CA GLU A 446 10.11 -10.68 9.49
C GLU A 446 10.09 -11.62 10.70
N LEU A 447 9.87 -12.94 10.49
CA LEU A 447 10.00 -13.95 11.56
C LEU A 447 11.42 -13.97 12.13
N LEU A 448 12.43 -13.96 11.25
CA LEU A 448 13.82 -13.88 11.66
C LEU A 448 14.07 -12.65 12.54
N SER A 449 13.48 -11.50 12.17
CA SER A 449 13.62 -10.26 12.95
C SER A 449 13.06 -10.39 14.36
N VAL A 450 11.86 -10.98 14.51
CA VAL A 450 11.25 -11.25 15.83
C VAL A 450 12.10 -12.20 16.66
N ILE A 451 12.58 -13.30 16.07
CA ILE A 451 13.44 -14.28 16.74
C ILE A 451 14.74 -13.62 17.20
N MET A 452 15.39 -12.83 16.35
CA MET A 452 16.63 -12.15 16.67
C MET A 452 16.45 -11.11 17.79
N LEU A 453 15.36 -10.33 17.77
CA LEU A 453 15.02 -9.43 18.89
C LEU A 453 14.84 -10.19 20.20
N PHE A 454 14.15 -11.33 20.18
CA PHE A 454 13.96 -12.16 21.36
C PHE A 454 15.29 -12.69 21.90
N LEU A 455 16.15 -13.24 21.04
CA LEU A 455 17.49 -13.73 21.42
C LEU A 455 18.35 -12.61 22.01
N PHE A 456 18.31 -11.42 21.42
CA PHE A 456 18.96 -10.25 22.01
C PHE A 456 18.30 -9.87 23.33
N SER A 457 16.99 -9.93 23.52
CA SER A 457 16.37 -9.60 24.81
C SER A 457 16.74 -10.57 25.94
N VAL A 458 16.84 -11.88 25.68
CA VAL A 458 17.17 -12.90 26.71
C VAL A 458 18.62 -12.78 27.15
N ARG A 459 19.53 -12.48 26.23
CA ARG A 459 20.95 -12.25 26.54
C ARG A 459 21.18 -11.01 27.43
N ILE A 460 20.19 -10.12 27.55
CA ILE A 460 20.23 -8.96 28.47
C ILE A 460 20.02 -9.42 29.91
N ARG A 461 19.05 -10.31 30.17
CA ARG A 461 18.72 -10.78 31.53
C ARG A 461 19.81 -11.63 32.20
N ARG A 462 20.74 -12.18 31.42
CA ARG A 462 21.85 -13.02 31.95
C ARG A 462 23.13 -12.25 32.25
N ARG A 463 23.20 -10.94 31.94
CA ARG A 463 24.40 -10.09 32.10
C ARG A 463 24.20 -8.86 32.98
N ASN A 464 22.95 -8.59 33.36
CA ASN A 464 22.61 -7.77 34.52
C ASN A 464 22.26 -8.73 35.65
#